data_AF-H0SGG6-F1
#
_entry.id   AF-H0SGG6-F1
#
_cell.length_a   1.000
_cell.length_b   1.000
_cell.length_c   1.000
_cell.angle_alpha   90.00
_cell.angle_beta   90.00
_cell.angle_gamma   90.00
#
_symmetry.space_group_name_H-M   'P 1'
#
loop_
_entity.id
_entity.type
_entity.pdbx_description
1 polymer ?
#
loop_
_entity_poly.entity_id
_entity_poly.type
_entity_poly.pdbx_seq_one_letter_code
_entity_poly.pdbx_strand_id
1 'polypeptide(L)'
;MLESALDRPRNKWAYEGAELPELAAAYAYEIARNHPFVDGNKRTSLLALYTFLGVNGFDFDVPEAEAAAMILALAAGEVSEASLTRWIRDYWPSQ
;
A
#
# COMPACT_ATOMS: atom_id res chain seq x y z
N MET A 1 0.75 17.62 1.79
CA MET A 1 0.38 16.33 2.44
C MET A 1 0.50 15.16 1.47
N LEU A 2 -0.12 15.23 0.28
CA LEU A 2 0.04 14.18 -0.73
C LEU A 2 1.49 14.02 -1.22
N GLU A 3 2.19 15.12 -1.50
CA GLU A 3 3.58 15.08 -1.99
C GLU A 3 4.50 14.34 -1.01
N SER A 4 4.43 14.67 0.28
CA SER A 4 5.14 13.94 1.35
C SER A 4 4.79 12.45 1.41
N ALA A 5 3.53 12.08 1.13
CA ALA A 5 3.11 10.68 1.10
C ALA A 5 3.77 9.91 -0.07
N LEU A 6 4.02 10.58 -1.20
CA LEU A 6 4.67 9.99 -2.37
C LEU A 6 6.20 9.96 -2.24
N ASP A 7 6.78 10.87 -1.46
CA ASP A 7 8.23 10.95 -1.27
C ASP A 7 8.77 9.82 -0.38
N ARG A 8 7.98 9.33 0.59
CA ARG A 8 8.43 8.24 1.48
C ARG A 8 8.76 6.95 0.70
N PRO A 9 7.88 6.39 -0.16
CA PRO A 9 8.24 5.23 -0.98
C PRO A 9 9.44 5.49 -1.90
N ARG A 10 9.57 6.70 -2.46
CA ARG A 10 10.73 7.07 -3.29
C ARG A 10 12.04 7.05 -2.50
N ASN A 11 12.03 7.59 -1.28
CA ASN A 11 13.19 7.58 -0.39
C ASN A 11 13.56 6.15 0.03
N LYS A 12 12.56 5.32 0.36
CA LYS A 12 12.77 3.89 0.66
C LYS A 12 13.45 3.15 -0.49
N TRP A 13 13.00 3.39 -1.72
CA TRP A 13 13.61 2.80 -2.90
C TRP A 13 15.05 3.29 -3.12
N ALA A 14 15.28 4.60 -3.01
CA ALA A 14 16.57 5.20 -3.32
C ALA A 14 17.66 4.92 -2.28
N TYR A 15 17.29 4.75 -1.00
CA TYR A 15 18.24 4.75 0.11
C TYR A 15 18.18 3.52 1.01
N GLU A 16 17.05 2.82 1.07
CA GLU A 16 16.85 1.71 2.02
C GLU A 16 16.90 0.33 1.35
N GLY A 17 16.97 0.28 0.01
CA GLY A 17 16.95 -0.98 -0.73
C GLY A 17 15.63 -1.74 -0.58
N ALA A 18 14.54 -1.01 -0.34
CA ALA A 18 13.23 -1.59 -0.07
C ALA A 18 12.71 -2.42 -1.25
N GLU A 19 12.11 -3.55 -0.95
CA GLU A 19 11.48 -4.44 -1.93
C GLU A 19 10.10 -3.92 -2.35
N LEU A 20 9.61 -4.40 -3.50
CA LEU A 20 8.30 -4.01 -4.03
C LEU A 20 7.12 -4.12 -3.04
N PRO A 21 6.99 -5.19 -2.20
CA PRO A 21 5.92 -5.25 -1.20
C PRO A 21 5.98 -4.10 -0.19
N GLU A 22 7.18 -3.66 0.19
CA GLU A 22 7.40 -2.59 1.16
C GLU A 22 7.05 -1.23 0.56
N LEU A 23 7.40 -1.01 -0.70
CA LEU A 23 7.03 0.21 -1.42
C LEU A 23 5.51 0.31 -1.63
N ALA A 24 4.88 -0.79 -2.02
CA ALA A 24 3.45 -0.90 -2.21
C ALA A 24 2.69 -0.60 -0.90
N ALA A 25 3.14 -1.21 0.21
CA ALA A 25 2.60 -0.95 1.54
C ALA A 25 2.78 0.51 1.96
N ALA A 26 3.95 1.10 1.69
CA ALA A 26 4.23 2.49 2.04
C ALA A 26 3.29 3.48 1.31
N TYR A 27 3.03 3.29 0.01
CA TYR A 27 2.05 4.11 -0.71
C TYR A 27 0.65 4.01 -0.10
N ALA A 28 0.18 2.79 0.14
CA ALA A 28 -1.14 2.56 0.70
C ALA A 28 -1.27 3.16 2.12
N TYR A 29 -0.27 2.95 2.97
CA TYR A 29 -0.24 3.44 4.34
C TYR A 29 -0.26 4.96 4.41
N GLU A 30 0.59 5.64 3.65
CA GLU A 30 0.66 7.10 3.68
C GLU A 30 -0.62 7.76 3.16
N ILE A 31 -1.24 7.20 2.11
CA ILE A 31 -2.53 7.70 1.59
C ILE A 31 -3.66 7.44 2.59
N ALA A 32 -3.68 6.27 3.24
CA ALA A 32 -4.71 5.95 4.21
C ALA A 32 -4.63 6.80 5.49
N ARG A 33 -3.41 7.06 5.98
CA ARG A 33 -3.16 7.68 7.30
C ARG A 33 -3.03 9.20 7.26
N ASN A 34 -2.51 9.78 6.17
CA ASN A 34 -2.30 11.23 6.10
C ASN A 34 -3.51 11.99 5.54
N HIS A 35 -4.56 11.27 5.15
CA HIS A 35 -5.79 11.85 4.58
C HIS A 35 -5.53 12.99 3.56
N PRO A 36 -4.71 12.77 2.51
CA PRO A 36 -4.33 13.84 1.59
C PRO A 36 -5.50 14.39 0.76
N PHE A 37 -6.64 13.70 0.74
CA PHE A 37 -7.86 14.11 0.02
C PHE A 37 -8.99 14.44 0.99
N VAL A 38 -9.92 15.32 0.56
CA VAL A 38 -11.13 15.69 1.30
C VAL A 38 -12.01 14.46 1.59
N ASP A 39 -12.11 13.54 0.62
CA ASP A 39 -12.74 12.22 0.77
C ASP A 39 -12.05 11.22 -0.18
N GLY A 40 -12.33 9.93 -0.02
CA GLY A 40 -11.87 8.88 -0.93
C GLY A 40 -10.46 8.35 -0.62
N ASN A 41 -9.86 8.75 0.50
CA ASN A 41 -8.53 8.28 0.92
C ASN A 41 -8.42 6.74 0.94
N LYS A 42 -9.44 6.04 1.44
CA LYS A 42 -9.49 4.57 1.46
C LYS A 42 -9.49 3.96 0.06
N ARG A 43 -10.35 4.47 -0.83
CA ARG A 43 -10.42 4.03 -2.24
C ARG A 43 -9.11 4.31 -2.97
N THR A 44 -8.50 5.46 -2.72
CA THR A 44 -7.23 5.86 -3.34
C THR A 44 -6.05 5.07 -2.81
N SER A 45 -6.04 4.74 -1.52
CA SER A 45 -5.04 3.87 -0.88
C SER A 45 -5.07 2.47 -1.51
N LEU A 46 -6.26 1.88 -1.64
CA LEU A 46 -6.45 0.60 -2.32
C LEU A 46 -5.98 0.69 -3.79
N LEU A 47 -6.42 1.70 -4.53
CA LEU A 47 -6.04 1.85 -5.94
C LEU A 47 -4.53 2.05 -6.11
N ALA A 48 -3.87 2.79 -5.22
CA ALA A 48 -2.43 3.00 -5.27
C ALA A 48 -1.66 1.70 -5.04
N LEU A 49 -2.10 0.86 -4.10
CA LEU A 49 -1.55 -0.47 -3.86
C LEU A 49 -1.62 -1.34 -5.13
N TYR A 50 -2.81 -1.52 -5.68
CA TYR A 50 -3.03 -2.34 -6.86
C TYR A 50 -2.31 -1.79 -8.09
N THR A 51 -2.37 -0.48 -8.31
CA THR A 51 -1.71 0.16 -9.45
C THR A 51 -0.20 -0.01 -9.36
N PHE A 52 0.40 0.23 -8.18
CA PHE A 52 1.84 0.10 -8.00
C PHE A 52 2.31 -1.35 -8.26
N LEU A 53 1.61 -2.34 -7.72
CA LEU A 53 1.95 -3.74 -7.96
C LEU A 53 1.76 -4.11 -9.44
N GLY A 54 0.63 -3.73 -10.05
CA GLY A 54 0.33 -4.01 -11.45
C GLY A 54 1.34 -3.42 -12.43
N VAL A 55 1.78 -2.17 -12.24
CA VAL A 55 2.83 -1.57 -13.11
C VAL A 55 4.20 -2.23 -12.94
N ASN A 56 4.43 -2.94 -11.83
CA ASN A 56 5.63 -3.73 -11.59
C ASN A 56 5.47 -5.21 -11.99
N GLY A 57 4.41 -5.55 -12.74
CA GLY A 57 4.19 -6.89 -13.28
C GLY A 57 3.66 -7.90 -12.26
N PHE A 58 3.15 -7.42 -11.13
CA PHE A 58 2.59 -8.25 -10.09
C PHE A 58 1.05 -8.21 -10.16
N ASP A 59 0.44 -9.36 -10.44
CA ASP A 59 -1.02 -9.49 -10.43
C ASP A 59 -1.49 -9.79 -9.00
N PHE A 60 -1.94 -8.74 -8.31
CA PHE A 60 -2.39 -8.84 -6.92
C PHE A 60 -3.84 -9.32 -6.85
N ASP A 61 -4.03 -10.62 -7.07
CA ASP A 61 -5.35 -11.24 -7.03
C ASP A 61 -5.73 -11.61 -5.59
N VAL A 62 -6.54 -10.75 -5.00
CA VAL A 62 -7.05 -10.86 -3.63
C VAL A 62 -8.56 -10.67 -3.67
N PRO A 63 -9.36 -11.47 -2.92
CA PRO A 63 -10.79 -11.26 -2.82
C PRO A 63 -11.14 -9.82 -2.41
N GLU A 64 -12.06 -9.18 -3.15
CA GLU A 64 -12.41 -7.76 -2.96
C GLU A 64 -12.78 -7.44 -1.50
N ALA A 65 -13.55 -8.33 -0.85
CA ALA A 65 -13.95 -8.16 0.54
C ALA A 65 -12.75 -8.15 1.52
N GLU A 66 -11.73 -8.95 1.25
CA GLU A 66 -10.52 -9.01 2.06
C GLU A 66 -9.67 -7.77 1.86
N ALA A 67 -9.46 -7.35 0.61
CA ALA A 67 -8.72 -6.13 0.30
C ALA A 67 -9.38 -4.88 0.91
N ALA A 68 -10.72 -4.81 0.84
CA ALA A 68 -11.48 -3.74 1.47
C ALA A 68 -11.33 -3.74 3.00
N ALA A 69 -11.43 -4.92 3.64
CA ALA A 69 -11.24 -5.06 5.08
C ALA A 69 -9.83 -4.65 5.52
N MET A 70 -8.80 -5.06 4.77
CA MET A 70 -7.41 -4.71 5.03
C MET A 70 -7.17 -3.19 5.00
N ILE A 71 -7.69 -2.49 3.98
CA ILE A 71 -7.56 -1.03 3.87
C ILE A 71 -8.39 -0.29 4.94
N LEU A 72 -9.54 -0.84 5.34
CA LEU A 72 -10.32 -0.29 6.45
C LEU A 72 -9.55 -0.38 7.78
N ALA A 73 -8.96 -1.54 8.08
CA ALA A 73 -8.14 -1.75 9.26
C ALA A 73 -6.86 -0.88 9.25
N LEU A 74 -6.24 -0.70 8.07
CA LEU A 74 -5.11 0.21 7.87
C LEU A 74 -5.48 1.66 8.20
N ALA A 75 -6.61 2.15 7.69
CA ALA A 75 -7.10 3.50 7.96
C ALA A 75 -7.46 3.69 9.45
N ALA A 76 -8.04 2.67 10.08
CA ALA A 76 -8.31 2.65 11.52
C ALA A 76 -7.04 2.63 12.39
N GLY A 77 -5.88 2.29 11.82
CA GLY A 77 -4.61 2.15 12.53
C GLY A 77 -4.45 0.81 13.26
N GLU A 78 -5.30 -0.16 12.93
CA GLU A 78 -5.26 -1.54 13.47
C GLU A 78 -4.23 -2.40 12.73
N VAL A 79 -3.97 -2.06 11.46
CA VAL A 79 -2.92 -2.66 10.63
C VAL A 79 -1.78 -1.66 10.49
N SER A 80 -0.56 -2.11 10.80
CA SER A 80 0.67 -1.34 10.57
C SER A 80 1.15 -1.46 9.12
N GLU A 81 2.00 -0.53 8.68
CA GLU A 81 2.69 -0.64 7.38
C GLU A 81 3.40 -1.99 7.23
N ALA A 82 4.09 -2.47 8.28
CA ALA A 82 4.78 -3.75 8.26
C ALA A 82 3.82 -4.95 8.17
N SER A 83 2.66 -4.87 8.84
CA SER A 83 1.61 -5.89 8.74
C SER A 83 1.02 -5.93 7.33
N LEU A 84 0.82 -4.77 6.69
CA LEU A 84 0.39 -4.68 5.31
C LEU A 84 1.43 -5.26 4.34
N THR A 85 2.72 -4.95 4.52
CA THR A 85 3.81 -5.57 3.76
C THR A 85 3.76 -7.08 3.84
N ARG A 86 3.58 -7.63 5.04
CA ARG A 86 3.48 -9.09 5.24
C ARG A 86 2.28 -9.66 4.49
N TRP A 87 1.11 -9.03 4.61
CA TRP A 87 -0.08 -9.47 3.90
C TRP A 87 0.10 -9.44 2.38
N ILE A 88 0.74 -8.41 1.82
CA ILE A 88 1.09 -8.38 0.39
C ILE A 88 2.00 -9.57 0.01
N ARG A 89 2.94 -9.94 0.89
CA ARG A 89 3.83 -11.09 0.67
C ARG A 89 3.10 -12.44 0.74
N ASP A 90 2.03 -12.55 1.51
CA ASP A 90 1.23 -13.79 1.59
C ASP A 90 0.55 -14.12 0.25
N TYR A 91 0.35 -13.12 -0.61
CA TYR A 91 -0.15 -13.26 -1.99
C TYR A 91 0.96 -13.13 -3.04
N TRP A 92 2.23 -13.17 -2.64
CA TRP A 92 3.34 -13.08 -3.59
C TRP A 92 3.41 -14.35 -4.45
N PRO A 93 3.51 -14.26 -5.78
CA PRO A 93 3.71 -15.42 -6.62
C PRO A 93 4.94 -16.18 -6.15
N SER A 94 4.76 -17.45 -5.86
CA SER A 94 5.85 -18.40 -5.80
C SER A 94 6.54 -18.43 -7.18
N GLN A 95 7.85 -18.16 -7.19
CA GLN A 95 8.69 -18.35 -8.38
C GLN A 95 8.79 -19.81 -8.78
#